data_AF-A0AAV4K5W2-F1
#
_entry.id   AF-A0AAV4K5W2-F1
#
_cell.length_a   1.000
_cell.length_b   1.000
_cell.length_c   1.000
_cell.angle_alpha   90.00
_cell.angle_beta   90.00
_cell.angle_gamma   90.00
#
_symmetry.space_group_name_H-M   'P 1'
#
loop_
_entity.id
_entity.type
_entity.pdbx_description
1 polymer ?
#
loop_
_entity_poly.entity_id
_entity_poly.type
_entity_poly.pdbx_seq_one_letter_code
_entity_poly.pdbx_strand_id
1 'polypeptide(L)'
;MTDFPDMLSAAAAGVLLRERREDLGITQEQLAEAIGTDKSYISKLEGGVYNVGRSKYFPAVARTLRLSEADIRAINPSAVFDAPARSTRPLSAAAQGYRIPKAPRPIPEALREAAEIYGDLPAFAGLRERRWQEFMTNVSRHRTPSNPDEWMQEFAALKKMGYDPQDSDE
;
A
#
# COMPACT_ATOMS: atom_id res chain seq x y z
N MET A 1 -33.00 2.55 -36.08
CA MET A 1 -33.40 2.47 -34.67
C MET A 1 -32.70 1.24 -34.13
N THR A 2 -31.45 1.41 -33.69
CA THR A 2 -30.59 0.27 -33.33
C THR A 2 -30.91 -0.10 -31.90
N ASP A 3 -31.72 -1.16 -31.75
CA ASP A 3 -31.94 -1.84 -30.49
C ASP A 3 -30.60 -2.48 -30.08
N PHE A 4 -30.03 -2.07 -28.94
CA PHE A 4 -28.86 -2.70 -28.34
C PHE A 4 -29.35 -3.58 -27.19
N PRO A 5 -29.75 -4.85 -27.44
CA PRO A 5 -30.43 -5.70 -26.46
C PRO A 5 -29.55 -6.14 -25.26
N ASP A 6 -28.27 -5.77 -25.22
CA ASP A 6 -27.31 -6.20 -24.18
C ASP A 6 -26.82 -5.08 -23.24
N MET A 7 -27.37 -3.87 -23.32
CA MET A 7 -26.95 -2.78 -22.43
C MET A 7 -27.66 -2.86 -21.07
N LEU A 8 -26.89 -2.99 -20.00
CA LEU A 8 -27.39 -2.95 -18.63
C LEU A 8 -28.06 -1.62 -18.32
N SER A 9 -29.17 -1.68 -17.60
CA SER A 9 -29.77 -0.50 -16.99
C SER A 9 -28.81 0.11 -15.96
N ALA A 10 -29.01 1.39 -15.62
CA ALA A 10 -28.18 2.05 -14.61
C ALA A 10 -28.21 1.31 -13.25
N ALA A 11 -29.37 0.77 -12.88
CA ALA A 11 -29.52 -0.04 -11.67
C ALA A 11 -28.77 -1.37 -11.77
N ALA A 12 -28.89 -2.10 -12.89
CA ALA A 12 -28.20 -3.37 -13.08
C ALA A 12 -26.67 -3.18 -13.13
N ALA A 13 -26.20 -2.12 -13.80
CA ALA A 13 -24.79 -1.75 -13.81
C ALA A 13 -24.28 -1.38 -12.39
N GLY A 14 -25.10 -0.69 -11.60
CA GLY A 14 -24.79 -0.35 -10.21
C GLY A 14 -24.65 -1.58 -9.30
N VAL A 15 -25.55 -2.55 -9.45
CA VAL A 15 -25.48 -3.84 -8.74
C VAL A 15 -24.20 -4.59 -9.11
N LEU A 16 -23.88 -4.69 -10.41
CA LEU A 16 -22.66 -5.34 -10.88
C LEU A 16 -21.39 -4.70 -10.30
N LEU A 17 -21.33 -3.36 -10.21
CA LEU A 17 -20.21 -2.67 -9.56
C LEU A 17 -20.09 -3.05 -8.09
N ARG A 18 -21.22 -3.10 -7.38
CA ARG A 18 -21.26 -3.43 -5.96
C ARG A 18 -20.76 -4.85 -5.70
N GLU A 19 -21.24 -5.83 -6.47
CA GLU A 19 -20.80 -7.22 -6.37
C GLU A 19 -19.29 -7.34 -6.58
N ARG A 20 -18.76 -6.71 -7.63
CA ARG A 20 -17.32 -6.70 -7.93
C ARG A 20 -16.49 -6.03 -6.83
N ARG A 21 -17.02 -4.96 -6.22
CA ARG A 21 -16.39 -4.29 -5.09
C ARG A 21 -16.33 -5.21 -3.85
N GLU A 22 -17.43 -5.91 -3.57
CA GLU A 22 -17.55 -6.84 -2.44
C GLU A 22 -16.66 -8.08 -2.63
N ASP A 23 -16.55 -8.63 -3.84
CA ASP A 23 -15.63 -9.71 -4.19
C ASP A 23 -14.15 -9.36 -3.94
N LEU A 24 -13.80 -8.09 -4.14
CA LEU A 24 -12.45 -7.57 -3.88
C LEU A 24 -12.23 -7.18 -2.41
N GLY A 25 -13.26 -7.21 -1.57
CA GLY A 25 -13.19 -6.90 -0.14
C GLY A 25 -12.89 -5.44 0.17
N ILE A 26 -13.17 -4.51 -0.75
CA ILE A 26 -12.94 -3.07 -0.55
C ILE A 26 -14.23 -2.32 -0.22
N THR A 27 -14.13 -1.23 0.53
CA THR A 27 -15.28 -0.37 0.88
C THR A 27 -15.59 0.65 -0.22
N GLN A 28 -16.77 1.28 -0.15
CA GLN A 28 -17.12 2.38 -1.05
C GLN A 28 -16.17 3.58 -0.88
N GLU A 29 -15.75 3.90 0.35
CA GLU A 29 -14.70 4.90 0.62
C GLU A 29 -13.38 4.56 -0.08
N GLN A 30 -12.91 3.31 0.04
CA GLN A 30 -11.63 2.89 -0.57
C GLN A 30 -11.70 2.93 -2.10
N LEU A 31 -12.84 2.56 -2.70
CA LEU A 31 -13.05 2.70 -4.13
C LEU A 31 -13.05 4.19 -4.53
N ALA A 32 -13.69 5.05 -3.75
CA ALA A 32 -13.74 6.48 -3.99
C ALA A 32 -12.35 7.12 -3.94
N GLU A 33 -11.55 6.78 -2.93
CA GLU A 33 -10.17 7.22 -2.76
C GLU A 33 -9.30 6.79 -3.94
N ALA A 34 -9.39 5.51 -4.36
CA ALA A 34 -8.60 4.97 -5.46
C ALA A 34 -8.85 5.67 -6.81
N ILE A 35 -10.04 6.24 -7.02
CA ILE A 35 -10.40 6.94 -8.26
C ILE A 35 -10.47 8.46 -8.12
N GLY A 36 -10.18 9.01 -6.94
CA GLY A 36 -10.18 10.45 -6.66
C GLY A 36 -11.59 11.07 -6.62
N THR A 37 -12.57 10.39 -6.03
CA THR A 37 -13.94 10.91 -5.83
C THR A 37 -14.41 10.73 -4.39
N ASP A 38 -15.69 10.97 -4.12
CA ASP A 38 -16.30 10.85 -2.79
C ASP A 38 -17.19 9.58 -2.69
N LYS A 39 -17.35 9.07 -1.46
CA LYS A 39 -18.19 7.89 -1.19
C LYS A 39 -19.65 8.09 -1.64
N SER A 40 -20.17 9.31 -1.56
CA SER A 40 -21.56 9.59 -1.98
C SER A 40 -21.72 9.43 -3.49
N TYR A 41 -20.68 9.74 -4.27
CA TYR A 41 -20.64 9.48 -5.70
C TYR A 41 -20.67 7.97 -6.01
N ILE A 42 -19.86 7.17 -5.31
CA ILE A 42 -19.87 5.69 -5.45
C ILE A 42 -21.24 5.12 -5.09
N SER A 43 -21.83 5.56 -3.97
CA SER A 43 -23.16 5.11 -3.56
C SER A 43 -24.23 5.40 -4.62
N LYS A 44 -24.19 6.57 -5.28
CA LYS A 44 -25.11 6.92 -6.36
C LYS A 44 -24.88 6.11 -7.64
N LEU A 45 -23.65 5.69 -7.92
CA LEU A 45 -23.34 4.76 -9.02
C LEU A 45 -23.88 3.36 -8.72
N GLU A 46 -23.54 2.81 -7.55
CA GLU A 46 -23.98 1.47 -7.13
C GLU A 46 -25.52 1.37 -6.98
N GLY A 47 -26.16 2.46 -6.57
CA GLY A 47 -27.63 2.57 -6.50
C GLY A 47 -28.31 2.87 -7.84
N GLY A 48 -27.57 3.04 -8.94
CA GLY A 48 -28.12 3.33 -10.26
C GLY A 48 -28.73 4.73 -10.43
N VAL A 49 -28.58 5.62 -9.46
CA VAL A 49 -28.98 7.04 -9.54
C VAL A 49 -28.13 7.73 -10.61
N TYR A 50 -26.85 7.41 -10.65
CA TYR A 50 -25.94 7.84 -11.71
C TYR A 50 -25.70 6.70 -12.69
N ASN A 51 -25.79 7.01 -13.98
CA ASN A 51 -25.48 6.04 -15.02
C ASN A 51 -23.97 5.80 -15.05
N VAL A 52 -23.58 4.58 -14.70
CA VAL A 52 -22.18 4.14 -14.64
C VAL A 52 -21.47 4.35 -15.97
N GLY A 53 -22.03 3.86 -17.08
CA GLY A 53 -21.42 3.93 -18.40
C GLY A 53 -21.19 5.35 -18.92
N ARG A 54 -21.96 6.34 -18.43
CA ARG A 54 -21.82 7.77 -18.78
C ARG A 54 -20.93 8.54 -17.81
N SER A 55 -20.45 7.91 -16.74
CA SER A 55 -19.56 8.57 -15.79
C SER A 55 -18.19 8.82 -16.41
N LYS A 56 -17.65 10.03 -16.22
CA LYS A 56 -16.25 10.33 -16.56
C LYS A 56 -15.24 9.46 -15.80
N TYR A 57 -15.64 8.91 -14.65
CA TYR A 57 -14.82 8.01 -13.84
C TYR A 57 -14.96 6.54 -14.25
N PHE A 58 -15.86 6.21 -15.18
CA PHE A 58 -16.11 4.83 -15.61
C PHE A 58 -14.84 4.07 -15.99
N PRO A 59 -13.86 4.64 -16.74
CA PRO A 59 -12.63 3.94 -17.05
C PRO A 59 -11.78 3.62 -15.81
N ALA A 60 -11.75 4.52 -14.81
CA ALA A 60 -11.03 4.30 -13.56
C ALA A 60 -11.74 3.23 -12.71
N VAL A 61 -13.06 3.32 -12.58
CA VAL A 61 -13.89 2.33 -11.87
C VAL A 61 -13.71 0.93 -12.47
N ALA A 62 -13.79 0.82 -13.80
CA ALA A 62 -13.64 -0.46 -14.49
C ALA A 62 -12.27 -1.10 -14.25
N ARG A 63 -11.19 -0.29 -14.21
CA ARG A 63 -9.83 -0.76 -13.91
C ARG A 63 -9.68 -1.19 -12.46
N THR A 64 -10.15 -0.37 -11.51
CA THR A 64 -10.03 -0.64 -10.07
C THR A 64 -10.81 -1.90 -9.67
N LEU A 65 -12.02 -2.08 -10.22
CA LEU A 65 -12.86 -3.25 -9.97
C LEU A 65 -12.57 -4.44 -10.88
N ARG A 66 -11.55 -4.34 -11.75
CA ARG A 66 -11.11 -5.41 -12.65
C ARG A 66 -12.26 -6.00 -13.50
N LEU A 67 -13.14 -5.12 -13.99
CA LEU A 67 -14.27 -5.54 -14.82
C LEU A 67 -13.78 -6.25 -16.08
N SER A 68 -14.48 -7.30 -16.48
CA SER A 68 -14.19 -8.00 -17.72
C SER A 68 -14.61 -7.18 -18.94
N GLU A 69 -14.10 -7.53 -20.12
CA GLU A 69 -14.53 -6.91 -21.38
C GLU A 69 -16.04 -7.09 -21.63
N ALA A 70 -16.61 -8.22 -21.21
CA ALA A 70 -18.04 -8.48 -21.28
C ALA A 70 -18.82 -7.53 -20.35
N ASP A 71 -18.40 -7.40 -19.08
CA ASP A 71 -19.02 -6.47 -18.11
C ASP A 71 -18.98 -5.03 -18.64
N ILE A 72 -17.83 -4.64 -19.19
CA ILE A 72 -17.60 -3.33 -19.77
C ILE A 72 -18.57 -3.06 -20.94
N ARG A 73 -18.68 -3.98 -21.90
CA ARG A 73 -19.57 -3.83 -23.06
C ARG A 73 -21.03 -3.81 -22.65
N ALA A 74 -21.39 -4.62 -21.66
CA ALA A 74 -22.73 -4.63 -21.10
C ALA A 74 -23.08 -3.28 -20.44
N ILE A 75 -22.13 -2.62 -19.77
CA ILE A 75 -22.37 -1.31 -19.14
C ILE A 75 -22.34 -0.15 -20.16
N ASN A 76 -21.38 -0.17 -21.09
CA ASN A 76 -21.24 0.84 -22.14
C ASN A 76 -20.63 0.20 -23.40
N PRO A 77 -21.44 -0.12 -24.42
CA PRO A 77 -20.97 -0.79 -25.64
C PRO A 77 -20.05 0.10 -26.49
N SER A 78 -20.16 1.42 -26.36
CA SER A 78 -19.32 2.40 -27.06
C SER A 78 -18.07 2.76 -26.29
N ALA A 79 -17.82 2.16 -25.12
CA ALA A 79 -16.63 2.45 -24.36
C ALA A 79 -15.40 1.89 -25.07
N VAL A 80 -14.68 2.79 -25.74
CA VAL A 80 -13.37 2.50 -26.30
C VAL A 80 -12.38 2.54 -25.15
N PHE A 81 -12.12 1.38 -24.57
CA PHE A 81 -10.95 1.22 -23.72
C PHE A 81 -9.76 1.11 -24.65
N ASP A 82 -8.94 2.16 -24.70
CA ASP A 82 -7.50 1.96 -24.88
C ASP A 82 -7.05 1.15 -23.67
N ALA A 83 -7.26 -0.16 -23.73
CA ALA A 83 -6.45 -1.07 -22.98
C ALA A 83 -5.06 -0.87 -23.58
N PRO A 84 -4.07 -0.26 -22.87
CA PRO A 84 -2.71 -0.50 -23.28
C PRO A 84 -2.60 -2.02 -23.29
N ALA A 85 -2.36 -2.60 -24.47
CA ALA A 85 -2.15 -4.02 -24.67
C ALA A 85 -1.39 -4.53 -23.46
N ARG A 86 -2.06 -5.39 -22.65
CA ARG A 86 -1.64 -5.83 -21.32
C ARG A 86 -0.15 -5.61 -21.16
N SER A 87 0.22 -4.49 -20.55
CA SER A 87 1.63 -4.26 -20.26
C SER A 87 1.96 -5.36 -19.27
N THR A 88 2.61 -6.41 -19.76
CA THR A 88 3.26 -7.42 -18.93
C THR A 88 4.44 -6.80 -18.19
N ARG A 89 4.69 -5.49 -18.34
CA ARG A 89 5.50 -4.77 -17.38
C ARG A 89 4.71 -4.67 -16.10
N PRO A 90 5.14 -5.38 -15.06
CA PRO A 90 4.52 -5.24 -13.76
C PRO A 90 4.49 -3.76 -13.35
N LEU A 91 3.35 -3.34 -12.83
CA LEU A 91 3.12 -1.96 -12.40
C LEU A 91 3.84 -1.62 -11.09
N SER A 92 4.50 -2.59 -10.46
CA SER A 92 5.38 -2.35 -9.32
C SER A 92 6.83 -2.23 -9.78
N ALA A 93 7.55 -1.25 -9.23
CA ALA A 93 8.99 -1.10 -9.41
C ALA A 93 9.73 -2.43 -9.15
N ALA A 94 9.32 -3.15 -8.10
CA ALA A 94 9.87 -4.45 -7.73
C ALA A 94 9.85 -5.50 -8.85
N ALA A 95 8.79 -5.54 -9.66
CA ALA A 95 8.68 -6.55 -10.69
C ALA A 95 9.24 -6.05 -12.05
N GLN A 96 9.56 -4.76 -12.21
CA GLN A 96 10.36 -4.23 -13.33
C GLN A 96 11.87 -4.45 -13.13
N GLY A 97 12.27 -5.28 -12.17
CA GLY A 97 13.67 -5.49 -11.80
C GLY A 97 14.29 -4.34 -11.01
N TYR A 98 13.52 -3.29 -10.68
CA TYR A 98 13.96 -2.24 -9.78
C TYR A 98 13.92 -2.78 -8.34
N ARG A 99 15.05 -3.29 -7.88
CA ARG A 99 15.32 -3.36 -6.44
C ARG A 99 15.40 -1.92 -5.96
N ILE A 100 14.50 -1.50 -5.07
CA ILE A 100 14.75 -0.32 -4.25
C ILE A 100 16.06 -0.65 -3.51
N PRO A 101 17.20 0.02 -3.78
CA PRO A 101 18.36 -0.16 -2.95
C PRO A 101 17.88 0.18 -1.53
N LYS A 102 18.03 -0.76 -0.59
CA LYS A 102 17.70 -0.51 0.82
C LYS A 102 18.68 0.57 1.26
N ALA A 103 18.32 1.83 1.06
CA ALA A 103 19.13 2.94 1.49
C ALA A 103 19.37 2.73 2.99
N PRO A 104 20.63 2.78 3.45
CA PRO A 104 20.91 2.61 4.87
C PRO A 104 20.05 3.61 5.62
N ARG A 105 19.18 3.09 6.49
CA ARG A 105 18.33 3.94 7.32
C ARG A 105 19.27 4.79 8.18
N PRO A 106 19.10 6.12 8.23
CA PRO A 106 19.93 6.93 9.10
C PRO A 106 19.72 6.47 10.54
N ILE A 107 20.82 6.38 11.29
CA ILE A 107 20.79 6.02 12.72
C ILE A 107 19.93 7.08 13.44
N PRO A 108 18.84 6.69 14.13
CA PRO A 108 17.97 7.61 14.85
C PRO A 108 18.75 8.46 15.86
N GLU A 109 18.41 9.74 15.96
CA GLU A 109 19.06 10.69 16.89
C GLU A 109 18.97 10.20 18.33
N ALA A 110 17.79 9.77 18.78
CA ALA A 110 17.59 9.20 20.12
C ALA A 110 18.45 7.95 20.40
N LEU A 111 18.82 7.17 19.38
CA LEU A 111 19.74 6.03 19.55
C LEU A 111 21.19 6.50 19.70
N ARG A 112 21.56 7.57 18.98
CA ARG A 112 22.87 8.21 19.13
C ARG A 112 23.02 8.85 20.50
N GLU A 113 21.98 9.56 20.96
CA GLU A 113 21.93 10.11 22.31
C GLU A 113 22.01 9.02 23.38
N ALA A 114 21.34 7.87 23.20
CA ALA A 114 21.47 6.74 24.12
C ALA A 114 22.92 6.22 24.18
N ALA A 115 23.60 6.17 23.04
CA ALA A 115 25.01 5.79 22.98
C ALA A 115 25.92 6.82 23.68
N GLU A 116 25.60 8.11 23.61
CA GLU A 116 26.34 9.16 24.32
C GLU A 116 26.07 9.16 25.82
N ILE A 117 24.83 8.96 26.25
CA ILE A 117 24.42 9.00 27.66
C ILE A 117 24.86 7.73 28.41
N TYR A 118 24.65 6.56 27.83
CA TYR A 118 24.85 5.27 28.53
C TYR A 118 26.06 4.49 28.03
N GLY A 119 26.63 4.84 26.88
CA GLY A 119 27.68 4.06 26.24
C GLY A 119 29.02 3.98 27.00
N ASP A 120 29.22 4.82 28.01
CA ASP A 120 30.41 4.76 28.86
C ASP A 120 30.27 3.72 29.99
N LEU A 121 29.07 3.16 30.19
CA LEU A 121 28.83 2.08 31.14
C LEU A 121 29.27 0.74 30.52
N PRO A 122 30.04 -0.11 31.22
CA PRO A 122 30.53 -1.39 30.67
C PRO A 122 29.42 -2.31 30.13
N ALA A 123 28.24 -2.29 30.76
CA ALA A 123 27.09 -3.09 30.33
C ALA A 123 26.46 -2.60 29.01
N PHE A 124 26.71 -1.34 28.63
CA PHE A 124 26.08 -0.65 27.51
C PHE A 124 27.09 -0.14 26.47
N ALA A 125 28.38 -0.44 26.64
CA ALA A 125 29.44 -0.06 25.70
C ALA A 125 29.10 -0.43 24.24
N GLY A 126 28.38 -1.53 24.05
CA GLY A 126 27.87 -1.96 22.75
C GLY A 126 26.98 -0.93 22.03
N LEU A 127 26.27 -0.04 22.74
CA LEU A 127 25.48 1.03 22.11
C LEU A 127 26.33 2.00 21.28
N ARG A 128 27.61 2.18 21.63
CA ARG A 128 28.54 3.04 20.86
C ARG A 128 29.05 2.35 19.60
N GLU A 129 28.90 1.03 19.51
CA GLU A 129 29.39 0.25 18.39
C GLU A 129 28.47 0.43 17.18
N ARG A 130 29.07 0.73 16.03
CA ARG A 130 28.34 1.01 14.80
C ARG A 130 27.46 -0.16 14.35
N ARG A 131 27.95 -1.39 14.48
CA ARG A 131 27.19 -2.61 14.20
C ARG A 131 25.91 -2.73 15.03
N TRP A 132 25.96 -2.33 16.30
CA TRP A 132 24.79 -2.33 17.18
C TRP A 132 23.82 -1.21 16.80
N GLN A 133 24.31 -0.01 16.50
CA GLN A 133 23.45 1.09 16.06
C GLN A 133 22.74 0.76 14.73
N GLU A 134 23.45 0.15 13.78
CA GLU A 134 22.92 -0.28 12.50
C GLU A 134 21.93 -1.46 12.66
N PHE A 135 22.28 -2.46 13.45
CA PHE A 135 21.41 -3.59 13.78
C PHE A 135 20.12 -3.11 14.43
N MET A 136 20.24 -2.28 15.46
CA MET A 136 19.12 -1.71 16.18
C MET A 136 18.30 -0.77 15.32
N THR A 137 18.86 -0.12 14.30
CA THR A 137 18.08 0.68 13.34
C THR A 137 17.26 -0.21 12.38
N ASN A 138 17.77 -1.39 12.07
CA ASN A 138 17.21 -2.27 11.03
C ASN A 138 16.34 -3.42 11.54
N VAL A 139 16.42 -3.78 12.82
CA VAL A 139 15.62 -4.87 13.39
C VAL A 139 14.12 -4.54 13.31
N SER A 140 13.34 -5.53 12.87
CA SER A 140 11.89 -5.42 12.76
C SER A 140 11.26 -5.35 14.14
N ARG A 141 10.53 -4.27 14.40
CA ARG A 141 9.82 -4.06 15.66
C ARG A 141 8.45 -3.45 15.42
N HIS A 142 7.53 -3.71 16.35
CA HIS A 142 6.16 -3.20 16.29
C HIS A 142 6.07 -1.69 16.57
N ARG A 143 6.98 -1.14 17.38
CA ARG A 143 7.07 0.29 17.71
C ARG A 143 8.55 0.71 17.76
N THR A 144 8.88 1.83 17.12
CA THR A 144 10.24 2.40 17.18
C THR A 144 10.43 3.19 18.47
N PRO A 145 11.49 2.93 19.26
CA PRO A 145 11.84 3.74 20.42
C PRO A 145 12.02 5.21 20.03
N SER A 146 11.39 6.11 20.78
CA SER A 146 11.34 7.55 20.44
C SER A 146 12.28 8.40 21.30
N ASN A 147 12.88 7.85 22.36
CA ASN A 147 13.78 8.56 23.28
C ASN A 147 14.97 7.68 23.70
N PRO A 148 16.04 8.26 24.29
CA PRO A 148 17.25 7.53 24.65
C PRO A 148 17.03 6.39 25.66
N ASP A 149 16.17 6.58 26.66
CA ASP A 149 15.86 5.56 27.67
C ASP A 149 15.21 4.31 27.05
N GLU A 150 14.26 4.49 26.13
CA GLU A 150 13.62 3.37 25.40
C GLU A 150 14.65 2.62 24.54
N TRP A 151 15.62 3.33 23.93
CA TRP A 151 16.71 2.70 23.17
C TRP A 151 17.67 1.90 24.06
N MET A 152 17.99 2.40 25.25
CA MET A 152 18.81 1.70 26.24
C MET A 152 18.11 0.42 26.74
N GLN A 153 16.81 0.49 27.03
CA GLN A 153 16.02 -0.68 27.46
C GLN A 153 15.96 -1.76 26.37
N GLU A 154 15.79 -1.34 25.12
CA GLU A 154 15.80 -2.23 23.97
C GLU A 154 17.14 -2.95 23.82
N PHE A 155 18.26 -2.24 23.95
CA PHE A 155 19.59 -2.85 23.91
C PHE A 155 19.78 -3.88 25.02
N ALA A 156 19.38 -3.55 26.25
CA ALA A 156 19.45 -4.48 27.38
C ALA A 156 18.59 -5.73 27.13
N ALA A 157 17.40 -5.57 26.55
CA ALA A 157 16.53 -6.68 26.18
C ALA A 157 17.17 -7.59 25.13
N LEU A 158 17.77 -7.01 24.09
CA LEU A 158 18.47 -7.76 23.03
C LEU A 158 19.67 -8.54 23.57
N LYS A 159 20.51 -7.92 24.41
CA LYS A 159 21.62 -8.61 25.08
C LYS A 159 21.13 -9.72 26.01
N LYS A 160 20.04 -9.50 26.76
CA LYS A 160 19.42 -10.53 27.62
C LYS A 160 18.87 -11.71 26.82
N MET A 161 18.40 -11.47 25.60
CA MET A 161 17.98 -12.52 24.65
C MET A 161 19.16 -13.22 23.95
N GLY A 162 20.41 -12.80 24.20
CA GLY A 162 21.60 -13.41 23.64
C GLY A 162 21.95 -12.95 22.21
N TYR A 163 21.38 -11.83 21.74
CA TYR A 163 21.77 -11.27 20.45
C TYR A 163 23.15 -10.61 20.53
N ASP A 164 24.01 -10.93 19.56
CA ASP A 164 25.28 -10.23 19.34
C ASP A 164 25.51 -10.07 17.82
N PRO A 165 25.18 -8.89 17.25
CA PRO A 165 25.31 -8.66 15.82
C PRO A 165 26.78 -8.71 15.42
N GLN A 166 27.08 -9.51 14.39
CA GLN A 166 28.40 -9.52 13.76
C GLN A 166 28.60 -8.24 12.95
N ASP A 167 29.85 -7.82 12.77
CA ASP A 167 30.18 -6.77 11.82
C ASP A 167 29.68 -7.21 10.44
N SER A 168 28.86 -6.36 9.79
CA SER A 168 28.42 -6.63 8.43
C SER A 168 29.63 -6.39 7.54
N ASP A 169 30.30 -7.47 7.13
CA ASP A 169 31.29 -7.43 6.05
C ASP A 169 30.68 -6.73 4.82
N GLU A 170 31.45 -5.80 4.28
CA GLU A 170 31.18 -4.85 3.18
C GLU A 170 30.68 -5.51 1.88
#